data_AF-A0A7V3NN92-F1
#
_entry.id   AF-A0A7V3NN92-F1
#
_cell.length_a   1.000
_cell.length_b   1.000
_cell.length_c   1.000
_cell.angle_alpha   90.00
_cell.angle_beta   90.00
_cell.angle_gamma   90.00
#
_symmetry.space_group_name_H-M   'P 1'
#
loop_
_entity.id
_entity.type
_entity.pdbx_description
1 polymer ?
#
loop_
_entity_poly.entity_id
_entity_poly.type
_entity_poly.pdbx_seq_one_letter_code
_entity_poly.pdbx_strand_id
1 'polypeptide(L)' 'MARETTCPVCQAYVPLNDDDRVGDYVYCSCCGAPLLIKKEAEDKKEVEVEEDWAMERQKKL' A
#
# COMPACT_ATOMS: atom_id res chain seq x y z
N MET A 1 3.08 -20.67 -4.38
CA MET A 1 4.21 -19.72 -4.51
C MET A 1 4.22 -18.93 -3.22
N ALA A 2 5.33 -18.93 -2.46
CA ALA A 2 5.39 -18.20 -1.20
C ALA A 2 5.20 -16.70 -1.48
N ARG A 3 4.37 -16.03 -0.68
CA ARG A 3 4.17 -14.59 -0.78
C ARG A 3 5.22 -13.92 0.08
N GLU A 4 5.88 -12.91 -0.45
CA GLU A 4 6.96 -12.23 0.24
C GLU A 4 6.62 -10.77 0.49
N THR A 5 6.94 -10.29 1.70
CA THR A 5 6.80 -8.87 2.05
C THR A 5 8.03 -8.41 2.81
N THR A 6 8.19 -7.09 2.92
CA THR A 6 9.33 -6.48 3.61
C THR A 6 8.83 -5.76 4.85
N CYS A 7 9.48 -5.98 5.99
CA CYS A 7 9.13 -5.31 7.23
C CYS A 7 9.36 -3.79 7.11
N PRO A 8 8.35 -2.93 7.30
CA PRO A 8 8.53 -1.48 7.21
C PRO A 8 9.39 -0.89 8.34
N VAL A 9 9.65 -1.66 9.41
CA VAL A 9 10.42 -1.20 10.58
C VAL A 9 11.92 -1.41 10.39
N CYS A 10 12.32 -2.60 9.95
CA CYS A 10 13.73 -2.98 9.84
C CYS A 10 14.17 -3.35 8.42
N GLN A 11 13.25 -3.29 7.46
CA GLN A 11 13.48 -3.65 6.05
C GLN A 11 13.93 -5.10 5.83
N ALA A 12 13.76 -5.95 6.84
CA ALA A 12 14.02 -7.37 6.71
C ALA A 12 12.92 -8.07 5.91
N TYR A 13 13.30 -9.14 5.23
CA TYR A 13 12.40 -10.01 4.50
C TYR A 13 11.49 -10.78 5.46
N VAL A 14 10.18 -10.73 5.21
CA VAL A 14 9.15 -11.44 5.99
C VAL A 14 8.45 -12.45 5.08
N PRO A 15 8.69 -13.76 5.27
CA PRO A 15 7.98 -14.78 4.53
C PRO A 15 6.52 -14.85 5.02
N LEU A 16 5.55 -14.82 4.10
CA LEU A 16 4.15 -15.09 4.39
C LEU A 16 3.81 -16.51 3.94
N ASN A 17 3.12 -17.27 4.79
CA ASN A 17 2.61 -18.59 4.46
C ASN A 17 1.34 -18.48 3.60
N ASP A 18 0.93 -19.59 3.01
CA ASP A 18 -0.28 -19.64 2.18
C ASP A 18 -1.58 -19.52 3.02
N ASP A 19 -1.51 -19.87 4.31
CA ASP A 19 -2.61 -19.70 5.26
C ASP A 19 -2.75 -18.27 5.78
N ASP A 20 -1.73 -17.43 5.61
CA ASP A 20 -1.77 -16.03 6.04
C ASP A 20 -2.76 -15.23 5.18
N ARG A 21 -3.78 -14.66 5.83
CA ARG A 21 -4.87 -13.92 5.18
C ARG A 21 -4.80 -12.44 5.49
N VAL A 22 -5.44 -11.64 4.63
CA VAL A 22 -5.67 -10.23 4.89
C VAL A 22 -6.45 -10.08 6.20
N GLY A 23 -5.94 -9.23 7.08
CA GLY A 23 -6.46 -9.02 8.43
C GLY A 23 -5.71 -9.80 9.52
N ASP A 24 -4.81 -10.72 9.14
CA ASP A 24 -3.98 -11.46 10.11
C ASP A 24 -2.77 -10.65 10.60
N TYR A 25 -2.27 -11.01 11.78
CA TYR A 25 -1.13 -10.38 12.41
C TYR A 25 0.09 -11.31 12.39
N VAL A 26 1.11 -10.92 11.64
CA VAL A 26 2.39 -11.63 11.58
C VAL A 26 3.46 -10.85 12.32
N TYR A 27 4.41 -11.54 12.93
CA TYR A 27 5.54 -10.92 13.63
C TYR A 27 6.80 -11.02 12.79
N CYS A 28 7.53 -9.90 12.66
CA CYS A 28 8.83 -9.94 12.02
C CYS A 28 9.81 -10.75 12.88
N SER A 29 10.42 -11.79 12.32
CA SER A 29 11.41 -12.62 13.00
C SER A 29 12.71 -11.87 13.34
N CYS A 30 13.00 -10.76 12.65
CA CYS A 30 14.22 -9.98 12.85
C CYS A 30 14.10 -8.96 13.99
N CYS A 31 13.01 -8.16 14.01
CA CYS A 31 12.84 -7.09 15.01
C CYS A 31 11.71 -7.33 16.01
N GLY A 32 10.88 -8.36 15.81
CA GLY A 32 9.73 -8.67 16.65
C GLY A 32 8.53 -7.74 16.47
N ALA A 33 8.55 -6.84 15.47
CA ALA A 33 7.44 -5.91 15.25
C ALA A 33 6.18 -6.65 14.76
N PRO A 34 4.99 -6.34 15.33
CA PRO A 34 3.72 -6.84 14.82
C PRO A 34 3.34 -6.14 13.52
N LEU A 35 3.03 -6.91 12.48
CA LEU A 35 2.64 -6.44 11.16
C LEU A 35 1.24 -6.95 10.83
N LEU A 36 0.36 -6.05 10.39
CA LEU A 36 -0.99 -6.40 9.94
C LEU A 36 -0.98 -6.60 8.43
N ILE A 37 -1.41 -7.78 7.95
CA ILE A 37 -1.52 -8.06 6.53
C ILE A 37 -2.71 -7.25 5.97
N LYS A 38 -2.42 -6.28 5.11
CA LYS A 38 -3.44 -5.51 4.39
C LYS A 38 -3.44 -5.96 2.93
N LYS A 39 -4.62 -6.01 2.32
CA LYS A 39 -4.72 -6.12 0.86
C LYS A 39 -4.21 -4.80 0.29
N GLU A 40 -3.18 -4.84 -0.56
CA GLU A 40 -2.89 -3.70 -1.41
C GLU A 40 -4.12 -3.46 -2.27
N ALA A 41 -4.71 -2.26 -2.18
CA ALA A 41 -5.72 -1.86 -3.13
C ALA A 41 -5.05 -1.92 -4.51
N GLU A 42 -5.55 -2.80 -5.37
CA GLU A 42 -5.19 -2.88 -6.77
C GLU A 42 -5.69 -1.58 -7.43
N ASP A 43 -4.97 -0.48 -7.22
CA ASP A 43 -5.15 0.75 -7.97
C ASP A 43 -4.58 0.51 -9.36
N LYS A 44 -5.41 0.00 -10.28
CA LYS A 44 -5.34 0.30 -11.73
C LYS A 44 -6.71 0.09 -12.37
N LYS A 45 -7.41 1.20 -12.66
CA LYS A 45 -7.88 1.56 -14.02
C LYS A 45 -9.17 2.39 -14.01
N GLU A 46 -9.07 3.71 -13.82
CA GLU A 46 -10.02 4.67 -14.40
C GLU A 46 -9.29 5.97 -14.83
N VAL A 47 -8.92 5.99 -16.12
CA VAL A 47 -8.91 7.15 -17.04
C VAL A 47 -7.85 8.26 -16.82
N GLU A 48 -6.82 8.23 -17.68
CA GLU A 48 -6.17 9.44 -18.19
C GLU A 48 -7.19 10.28 -18.99
N VAL A 49 -7.42 11.54 -18.60
CA VAL A 49 -7.74 12.61 -19.54
C VAL A 49 -6.92 13.84 -19.15
N GLU A 50 -6.29 14.37 -20.20
CA GLU A 50 -5.34 15.49 -20.29
C GLU A 50 -5.82 16.83 -19.72
N GLU A 51 -4.83 17.71 -19.64
CA GLU A 51 -4.78 19.06 -19.11
C GLU A 51 -5.81 20.06 -19.66
N ASP A 52 -5.84 21.19 -18.94
CA ASP A 52 -6.13 22.54 -19.42
C ASP A 52 -7.60 22.93 -19.53
N TRP A 53 -8.08 23.74 -18.58
CA TRP A 53 -8.71 25.05 -18.84
C TRP A 53 -8.53 25.92 -17.60
N ALA A 54 -7.33 26.50 -17.44
CA ALA A 54 -7.16 27.68 -16.60
C ALA A 54 -7.83 28.88 -17.29
N MET A 55 -9.10 29.18 -17.00
CA MET A 55 -9.71 30.46 -17.37
C MET A 55 -10.69 30.99 -16.32
N GLU A 56 -10.15 31.95 -15.55
CA GLU A 56 -10.73 33.27 -15.22
C GLU A 56 -12.05 33.44 -14.44
N ARG A 57 -11.99 34.46 -13.56
CA ARG A 57 -13.04 35.15 -12.76
C ARG A 57 -13.25 34.51 -11.38
N GLN A 58 -13.06 35.23 -10.28
CA GLN A 58 -13.79 36.46 -9.98
C GLN A 58 -12.97 37.49 -9.19
N LYS A 59 -13.27 38.74 -9.55
CA LYS A 59 -12.71 39.99 -9.09
C LYS A 59 -12.82 40.15 -7.57
N LYS A 60 -11.78 40.79 -7.01
CA LYS A 60 -11.90 41.84 -5.98
C LYS A 60 -13.28 42.47 -5.97
N LEU A 61 -14.00 42.37 -4.85
CA LEU A 61 -14.76 43.45 -4.23
C LEU A 61 -14.74 43.24 -2.72
#